data_AF-A0A3N5GEN4-F1
#
_entry.id   AF-A0A3N5GEN4-F1
#
_cell.length_a   1.000
_cell.length_b   1.000
_cell.length_c   1.000
_cell.angle_alpha   90.00
_cell.angle_beta   90.00
_cell.angle_gamma   90.00
#
_symmetry.space_group_name_H-M   'P 1'
#
loop_
_entity.id
_entity.type
_entity.pdbx_description
1 polymer ?
#
loop_
_entity_poly.entity_id
_entity_poly.type
_entity_poly.pdbx_seq_one_letter_code
_entity_poly.pdbx_strand_id
1 'polypeptide(L)' 'MHARGLRAIRSRGINARLRDWGHLGLLLANDGVVDGKQIVPAAWLRAMTRPDAEYLRPGHAGRIVGYGYQTWLLASGQF' A
#
# COMPACT_ATOMS: atom_id res chain seq x y z
N MET A 1 37.29 -0.85 -28.00
CA MET A 1 37.15 -1.35 -26.61
C MET A 1 35.70 -1.14 -26.18
N HIS A 2 34.93 -2.20 -25.98
CA HIS A 2 33.49 -2.14 -25.65
C HIS A 2 33.30 -2.22 -24.13
N ALA A 3 32.95 -1.10 -23.49
CA ALA A 3 32.49 -1.11 -22.11
C ALA A 3 31.03 -1.60 -22.06
N ARG A 4 30.82 -2.84 -21.58
CA ARG A 4 29.48 -3.35 -21.30
C ARG A 4 28.95 -2.60 -20.08
N GLY A 5 27.97 -1.72 -20.30
CA GLY A 5 27.24 -1.06 -19.22
C GLY A 5 26.59 -2.11 -18.33
N LEU A 6 27.00 -2.15 -17.06
CA LEU A 6 26.35 -2.93 -16.03
C LEU A 6 24.92 -2.40 -15.89
N ARG A 7 23.95 -3.11 -16.46
CA ARG A 7 22.54 -2.91 -16.13
C ARG A 7 22.36 -3.34 -14.69
N ALA A 8 22.15 -2.37 -13.81
CA ALA A 8 21.66 -2.63 -12.47
C ALA A 8 20.43 -3.55 -12.59
N ILE A 9 20.51 -4.71 -11.97
CA ILE A 9 19.35 -5.59 -11.79
C ILE A 9 18.35 -4.78 -10.96
N ARG A 10 17.23 -4.38 -11.56
CA ARG A 10 16.08 -3.87 -10.80
C ARG A 10 15.58 -5.04 -9.94
N SER A 11 16.01 -5.08 -8.68
CA SER A 11 15.48 -6.02 -7.70
C SER A 11 13.99 -5.72 -7.49
N ARG A 12 13.14 -6.70 -7.77
CA ARG A 12 11.67 -6.60 -7.69
C ARG A 12 11.16 -6.77 -6.25
N GLY A 13 11.75 -6.08 -5.26
CA GLY A 13 11.31 -6.20 -3.87
C GLY A 13 12.03 -5.30 -2.88
N ILE A 14 11.28 -4.75 -1.93
CA ILE A 14 11.80 -4.01 -0.77
C ILE A 14 12.02 -5.02 0.36
N ASN A 15 13.22 -5.02 0.95
CA ASN A 15 13.54 -5.80 2.14
C ASN A 15 13.71 -4.87 3.33
N ALA A 16 13.08 -5.20 4.46
CA ALA A 16 13.15 -4.44 5.71
C ALA A 16 12.98 -5.40 6.90
N ARG A 17 13.40 -4.98 8.11
CA ARG A 17 13.19 -5.80 9.31
C ARG A 17 11.71 -5.86 9.65
N LEU A 18 11.27 -6.90 10.35
CA LEU A 18 9.89 -7.01 10.80
C LEU A 18 9.42 -5.77 11.58
N ARG A 19 10.29 -5.20 12.42
CA ARG A 19 9.99 -3.97 13.16
C ARG A 19 9.72 -2.77 12.25
N ASP A 20 10.44 -2.67 11.14
CA ASP A 20 10.26 -1.58 10.19
C ASP A 20 8.90 -1.70 9.47
N TRP A 21 8.46 -2.94 9.17
CA TRP A 21 7.09 -3.20 8.70
C TRP A 21 6.04 -2.87 9.76
N GLY A 22 6.33 -3.11 11.04
CA GLY A 22 5.48 -2.69 12.16
C GLY A 22 5.31 -1.16 12.22
N HIS A 23 6.38 -0.40 11.98
CA HIS A 23 6.31 1.05 11.89
C HIS A 23 5.49 1.53 10.68
N LEU A 24 5.57 0.84 9.53
CA LEU A 24 4.68 1.14 8.40
C LEU A 24 3.21 0.92 8.78
N GLY A 25 2.89 -0.17 9.48
CA GLY A 25 1.54 -0.42 9.99
C GLY A 25 1.05 0.69 10.93
N LEU A 26 1.89 1.12 11.88
CA LEU A 26 1.58 2.23 12.79
C LEU A 26 1.40 3.56 12.05
N LEU A 27 2.22 3.85 11.05
CA LEU A 27 2.06 5.04 10.20
C LEU A 27 0.68 5.06 9.54
N LEU A 28 0.23 3.94 8.98
CA LEU A 28 -1.08 3.84 8.33
C LEU A 28 -2.23 3.90 9.35
N ALA A 29 -2.07 3.24 10.51
CA ALA A 29 -3.08 3.24 11.57
C ALA A 29 -3.26 4.61 12.24
N ASN A 30 -2.19 5.42 12.27
CA ASN A 30 -2.19 6.78 12.85
C ASN A 30 -2.46 7.87 11.80
N ASP A 31 -3.27 7.57 10.77
CA ASP A 31 -3.64 8.53 9.72
C ASP A 31 -2.44 9.24 9.06
N GLY A 32 -1.30 8.55 8.97
CA GLY A 32 -0.10 9.05 8.31
C GLY A 32 0.76 9.96 9.18
N VAL A 33 0.53 10.02 10.50
CA VAL A 33 1.28 10.85 11.44
C VAL A 33 2.34 10.04 12.19
N VAL A 34 3.54 10.59 12.28
CA VAL A 34 4.65 10.10 13.12
C VAL A 34 5.16 11.26 13.94
N ASP A 35 5.21 11.10 15.27
CA ASP A 35 5.70 12.12 16.22
C ASP A 35 5.09 13.52 15.99
N GLY A 36 3.78 13.57 15.72
CA GLY A 36 3.04 14.82 15.45
C GLY A 36 3.25 15.42 14.06
N LYS A 37 4.10 14.82 13.22
CA LYS A 37 4.32 15.25 11.83
C LYS A 37 3.52 14.42 10.84
N GLN A 38 2.81 15.08 9.93
CA GLN A 38 2.13 14.43 8.81
C GLN A 38 3.16 13.97 7.76
N ILE A 39 3.33 12.66 7.60
CA ILE A 39 4.23 12.05 6.62
C ILE A 39 3.47 11.67 5.35
N VAL A 40 2.28 11.09 5.49
CA VAL A 40 1.37 10.75 4.38
C VAL A 40 0.06 11.50 4.59
N PRO A 41 -0.51 12.21 3.60
CA PRO A 41 -1.75 12.95 3.82
C PRO A 41 -2.91 12.05 4.29
N ALA A 42 -3.57 12.41 5.39
CA ALA A 42 -4.70 11.63 5.92
C ALA A 42 -5.83 11.45 4.90
N ALA A 43 -6.08 12.45 4.04
CA ALA A 43 -7.05 12.36 2.96
C ALA A 43 -6.68 11.28 1.92
N TRP A 44 -5.39 11.08 1.64
CA TRP A 44 -4.91 10.01 0.76
C TRP A 44 -5.19 8.64 1.36
N LEU A 45 -4.91 8.46 2.65
CA LEU A 45 -5.20 7.21 3.36
C LEU A 45 -6.71 6.93 3.41
N ARG A 46 -7.55 7.96 3.62
CA ARG A 46 -9.01 7.80 3.55
C ARG A 46 -9.53 7.47 2.14
N ALA A 47 -8.84 7.90 1.10
CA ALA A 47 -9.17 7.54 -0.27
C ALA A 47 -8.74 6.10 -0.59
N MET A 48 -7.55 5.68 -0.11
CA MET A 48 -7.04 4.33 -0.36
C MET A 48 -7.89 3.23 0.27
N THR A 49 -8.72 3.53 1.27
CA THR A 49 -9.62 2.57 1.93
C THR A 49 -10.99 2.45 1.25
N ARG A 50 -11.19 3.11 0.10
CA ARG A 50 -12.46 3.09 -0.63
C ARG A 50 -12.22 2.76 -2.11
N PRO A 51 -13.05 1.91 -2.72
CA PRO A 51 -13.03 1.74 -4.17
C PRO A 51 -13.61 3.01 -4.81
N ASP A 52 -12.87 3.62 -5.73
CA ASP A 52 -13.24 4.82 -6.46
C ASP A 52 -13.95 4.54 -7.80
N ALA A 53 -14.03 3.26 -8.20
CA ALA A 53 -14.78 2.79 -9.35
C ALA A 53 -15.46 1.44 -9.08
N GLU A 54 -16.50 1.12 -9.86
CA GLU A 54 -17.29 -0.12 -9.69
C GLU A 54 -16.45 -1.39 -9.84
N TYR A 55 -15.56 -1.43 -10.85
CA TYR A 55 -14.69 -2.58 -11.10
C TYR A 55 -13.65 -2.81 -9.99
N LEU A 56 -13.48 -1.86 -9.06
CA LEU A 56 -12.59 -1.96 -7.91
C LEU A 56 -13.30 -2.45 -6.64
N ARG A 57 -14.61 -2.65 -6.67
CA ARG A 57 -15.38 -3.13 -5.53
C ARG A 57 -15.12 -4.63 -5.27
N PRO A 58 -15.30 -5.11 -4.03
CA PRO A 58 -15.37 -6.55 -3.77
C PRO A 58 -16.40 -7.23 -4.67
N GLY A 59 -16.08 -8.43 -5.13
CA GLY A 59 -16.87 -9.17 -6.13
C GLY A 59 -16.52 -8.83 -7.58
N HIS A 60 -15.90 -7.67 -7.84
CA HIS A 60 -15.40 -7.29 -9.17
C HIS A 60 -13.87 -7.37 -9.26
N ALA A 61 -13.16 -6.69 -8.36
CA ALA A 61 -11.68 -6.71 -8.35
C ALA A 61 -11.12 -8.08 -7.93
N GLY A 62 -11.80 -8.72 -6.99
CA GLY A 62 -11.54 -10.08 -6.54
C GLY A 62 -12.80 -10.63 -5.88
N ARG A 63 -12.91 -11.96 -5.81
CA ARG A 63 -14.14 -12.64 -5.33
C ARG A 63 -14.62 -12.15 -3.96
N ILE A 64 -13.70 -11.82 -3.06
CA ILE A 64 -14.00 -11.38 -1.69
C ILE A 64 -13.34 -10.05 -1.30
N VAL A 65 -12.50 -9.48 -2.18
CA VAL A 65 -11.74 -8.25 -1.90
C VAL A 65 -11.98 -7.21 -2.97
N GLY A 66 -12.04 -5.96 -2.53
CA GLY A 66 -11.93 -4.79 -3.40
C GLY A 66 -10.50 -4.31 -3.49
N TYR A 67 -10.30 -3.17 -4.13
CA TYR A 67 -9.01 -2.56 -4.29
C TYR A 67 -9.11 -1.04 -4.15
N GLY A 68 -8.16 -0.45 -3.44
CA GLY A 68 -8.04 0.99 -3.26
C GLY A 68 -6.57 1.38 -3.35
N TYR A 69 -6.23 2.15 -4.39
CA TYR A 69 -4.87 2.53 -4.74
C TYR A 69 -3.86 1.39 -4.80
N GLN A 70 -3.13 1.09 -3.73
CA GLN A 70 -2.11 0.04 -3.66
C GLN A 70 -2.42 -0.96 -2.54
N THR A 71 -3.69 -1.07 -2.14
CA THR A 71 -4.14 -1.86 -1.00
C THR A 71 -5.38 -2.67 -1.35
N TRP A 72 -5.40 -3.92 -0.87
CA TRP A 72 -6.58 -4.78 -0.96
C TRP A 72 -7.59 -4.42 0.12
N LEU A 73 -8.84 -4.24 -0.27
CA LEU A 73 -9.94 -3.88 0.63
C LEU A 73 -10.70 -5.14 1.00
N LEU A 74 -10.79 -5.43 2.29
CA LEU A 74 -11.57 -6.56 2.77
C LEU A 74 -13.06 -6.19 2.72
N ALA A 75 -13.90 -7.10 2.23
CA ALA A 75 -15.34 -6.91 2.31
C ALA A 75 -15.76 -6.83 3.79
N SER A 76 -16.45 -5.76 4.17
CA SER A 76 -16.92 -5.57 5.54
C SER A 76 -17.81 -6.75 5.95
N GLY A 77 -17.44 -7.46 7.04
CA GLY A 77 -18.23 -8.54 7.62
C GLY A 77 -17.77 -9.97 7.33
N GLN A 78 -16.53 -10.19 6.86
CA GLN A 78 -15.98 -11.54 6.59
C GLN A 78 -14.88 -11.99 7.58
N PHE A 79 -15.01 -11.61 8.86
CA PHE A 79 -14.17 -12.13 9.95
C PHE A 79 -15.05 -12.87 10.95
#